data_AF-A0A957PZ37-F1
#
_entry.id   AF-A0A957PZ37-F1
#
_cell.length_a   1.000
_cell.length_b   1.000
_cell.length_c   1.000
_cell.angle_alpha   90.00
_cell.angle_beta   90.00
_cell.angle_gamma   90.00
#
_symmetry.space_group_name_H-M   'P 1'
#
loop_
_entity.id
_entity.type
_entity.pdbx_description
1 polymer ?
#
loop_
_entity_poly.entity_id
_entity_poly.type
_entity_poly.pdbx_seq_one_letter_code
_entity_poly.pdbx_strand_id
1 'polypeptide(L)'
;WTQYNYDYQPVAQDELSTIENGLAENNMIDVTAGDMVYNADGEPEELAEGTQIIVDGETISYDGTSTVQLPELTVTYKVKPFTWSDGTPGSSDDIALAHQIECDKDSGATSFITCEAMASQEYGDMSTTVTYLPGYQSPTYFLFPYGEIYPSHQVLSDGRMLKDVPAAEWQTLPEIAEQRLSYGPFVLTEWSKGSRMVMEANPYYEPAPKVNQVIITFIQDTNQAVAQLLSGDVDYLERATLGGGAEVQTVVDAAAEGKVNLEIIPSPTWEHIDMNLFTK
;
A
#
# COMPACT_ATOMS: atom_id res chain seq x y z
N TRP A 1 -9.89 6.66 -11.90
CA TRP A 1 -9.42 7.54 -10.81
C TRP A 1 -7.91 7.72 -10.86
N THR A 2 -7.36 8.00 -12.04
CA THR A 2 -5.94 8.33 -12.22
C THR A 2 -5.91 9.56 -13.10
N GLN A 3 -5.30 10.65 -12.62
CA GLN A 3 -4.96 11.77 -13.48
C GLN A 3 -3.70 11.38 -14.25
N TYR A 4 -3.60 11.81 -15.52
CA TYR A 4 -2.47 11.50 -16.40
C TYR A 4 -1.12 12.10 -15.97
N ASN A 5 -1.08 12.83 -14.85
CA ASN A 5 0.11 13.51 -14.32
C ASN A 5 0.95 12.64 -13.37
N TYR A 6 0.49 11.44 -12.98
CA TYR A 6 1.20 10.53 -12.06
C TYR A 6 1.44 11.09 -10.65
N ASP A 7 0.77 12.18 -10.29
CA ASP A 7 0.87 12.76 -8.95
C ASP A 7 0.19 11.84 -7.92
N TYR A 8 0.73 11.78 -6.70
CA TYR A 8 0.11 11.08 -5.59
C TYR A 8 -1.32 11.58 -5.34
N GLN A 9 -2.24 10.66 -5.10
CA GLN A 9 -3.65 10.97 -4.83
C GLN A 9 -4.09 10.35 -3.50
N PRO A 10 -4.78 11.11 -2.63
CA PRO A 10 -5.34 10.58 -1.40
C PRO A 10 -6.61 9.78 -1.74
N VAL A 11 -6.48 8.46 -1.85
CA VAL A 11 -7.62 7.55 -2.09
C VAL A 11 -8.33 7.26 -0.76
N ALA A 12 -7.72 6.44 0.10
CA ALA A 12 -8.25 6.14 1.43
C ALA A 12 -8.01 7.28 2.44
N GLN A 13 -6.88 7.99 2.29
CA GLN A 13 -6.62 9.20 3.06
C GLN A 13 -7.60 10.32 2.67
N ASP A 14 -7.94 11.19 3.64
CA ASP A 14 -8.75 12.39 3.41
C ASP A 14 -8.01 13.39 2.50
N GLU A 15 -6.76 13.66 2.87
CA GLU A 15 -5.76 14.39 2.09
C GLU A 15 -4.36 13.79 2.33
N LEU A 16 -3.37 14.15 1.52
CA LEU A 16 -1.99 13.72 1.76
C LEU A 16 -1.45 14.44 3.00
N SER A 17 -0.73 13.72 3.86
CA SER A 17 -0.31 14.26 5.17
C SER A 17 1.00 15.03 5.05
N THR A 18 0.97 16.30 4.65
CA THR A 18 2.16 17.09 4.32
C THR A 18 2.49 18.14 5.37
N ILE A 19 3.70 18.72 5.30
CA ILE A 19 4.07 19.85 6.18
C ILE A 19 3.23 21.09 5.84
N GLU A 20 2.95 21.32 4.55
CA GLU A 20 2.26 22.52 4.07
C GLU A 20 0.80 22.62 4.56
N ASN A 21 0.11 21.48 4.73
CA ASN A 21 -1.24 21.44 5.29
C ASN A 21 -1.28 21.24 6.82
N GLY A 22 -0.11 21.18 7.47
CA GLY A 22 0.00 21.04 8.92
C GLY A 22 -0.36 19.64 9.44
N LEU A 23 -0.38 18.63 8.58
CA LEU A 23 -0.53 17.23 8.97
C LEU A 23 0.81 16.55 9.22
N ALA A 24 1.92 17.20 8.91
CA ALA A 24 3.24 16.77 9.30
C ALA A 24 4.05 17.91 9.90
N GLU A 25 4.92 17.57 10.85
CA GLU A 25 5.89 18.48 11.45
C GLU A 25 7.27 17.81 11.42
N ASN A 26 8.30 18.59 11.14
CA ASN A 26 9.68 18.11 11.11
C ASN A 26 10.52 19.01 12.02
N ASN A 27 10.65 18.60 13.28
CA ASN A 27 11.23 19.41 14.33
C ASN A 27 12.66 18.98 14.59
N MET A 28 13.58 19.94 14.77
CA MET A 28 14.94 19.61 15.22
C MET A 28 14.90 19.29 16.71
N ILE A 29 15.34 18.09 17.08
CA ILE A 29 15.43 17.68 18.48
C ILE A 29 16.88 17.41 18.86
N ASP A 30 17.20 17.65 20.12
CA ASP A 30 18.49 17.29 20.70
C ASP A 30 18.51 15.77 20.96
N VAL A 31 19.50 15.06 20.41
CA VAL A 31 19.79 13.65 20.71
C VAL A 31 21.17 13.50 21.32
N THR A 32 21.33 12.46 22.13
CA THR A 32 22.52 12.14 22.92
C THR A 32 22.83 10.65 22.87
N ALA A 33 24.04 10.28 23.32
CA ALA A 33 24.45 8.88 23.37
C ALA A 33 23.41 8.00 24.12
N GLY A 34 22.99 6.91 23.49
CA GLY A 34 21.96 6.01 24.00
C GLY A 34 20.55 6.26 23.45
N ASP A 35 20.29 7.39 22.78
CA ASP A 35 19.01 7.62 22.12
C ASP A 35 18.91 6.77 20.84
N MET A 36 17.72 6.22 20.55
CA MET A 36 17.47 5.54 19.29
C MET A 36 17.32 6.57 18.16
N VAL A 37 18.07 6.39 17.07
CA VAL A 37 18.05 7.23 15.87
C VAL A 37 17.89 6.37 14.63
N TYR A 38 17.54 7.00 13.51
CA TYR A 38 17.60 6.37 12.20
C TYR A 38 18.92 6.79 11.52
N ASN A 39 19.83 5.83 11.36
CA ASN A 39 21.20 6.09 10.93
C ASN A 39 21.30 6.39 9.42
N ALA A 40 22.49 6.75 8.96
CA ALA A 40 22.76 7.10 7.57
C ALA A 40 22.65 5.90 6.59
N ASP A 41 22.69 4.67 7.11
CA ASP A 41 22.51 3.44 6.34
C ASP A 41 21.03 3.05 6.18
N GLY A 42 20.11 3.77 6.83
CA GLY A 42 18.67 3.54 6.75
C GLY A 42 18.16 2.50 7.74
N GLU A 43 18.77 2.41 8.91
CA GLU A 43 18.42 1.44 9.96
C GLU A 43 18.27 2.14 11.32
N PRO A 44 17.37 1.67 12.20
CA PRO A 44 17.36 2.09 13.59
C PRO A 44 18.61 1.64 14.33
N GLU A 45 19.26 2.56 15.04
CA GLU A 45 20.47 2.27 15.82
C GLU A 45 20.47 3.10 17.11
N GLU A 46 20.99 2.52 18.20
CA GLU A 46 21.31 3.29 19.40
C GLU A 46 22.50 4.22 19.10
N LEU A 47 22.35 5.52 19.32
CA LEU A 47 23.38 6.49 19.02
C LEU A 47 24.62 6.26 19.91
N ALA A 48 25.73 5.83 19.31
CA ALA A 48 26.99 5.57 20.00
C ALA A 48 28.19 6.12 19.22
N GLU A 49 29.37 6.19 19.86
CA GLU A 49 30.60 6.61 19.18
C GLU A 49 30.81 5.78 17.90
N GLY A 50 30.93 6.45 16.75
CA GLY A 50 31.08 5.80 15.46
C GLY A 50 29.80 5.60 14.64
N THR A 51 28.60 5.73 15.25
CA THR A 51 27.33 5.68 14.52
C THR A 51 27.32 6.73 13.42
N GLN A 52 26.96 6.34 12.19
CA GLN A 52 26.89 7.25 11.05
C GLN A 52 25.50 7.90 11.01
N ILE A 53 25.44 9.23 11.10
CA ILE A 53 24.19 9.99 11.09
C ILE A 53 24.24 11.10 10.03
N ILE A 54 23.08 11.57 9.58
CA ILE A 54 22.98 12.68 8.61
C ILE A 54 22.64 13.95 9.38
N VAL A 55 23.55 14.92 9.36
CA VAL A 55 23.36 16.27 9.94
C VAL A 55 23.52 17.29 8.83
N ASP A 56 22.53 18.16 8.63
CA ASP A 56 22.53 19.18 7.57
C ASP A 56 22.80 18.62 6.15
N GLY A 57 22.42 17.36 5.90
CA GLY A 57 22.61 16.67 4.62
C GLY A 57 24.00 16.03 4.44
N GLU A 58 24.86 16.11 5.45
CA GLU A 58 26.18 15.47 5.45
C GLU A 58 26.20 14.26 6.40
N THR A 59 26.77 13.15 5.94
CA THR A 59 27.02 11.99 6.82
C THR A 59 28.22 12.28 7.70
N ILE A 60 28.01 12.19 9.03
CA ILE A 60 29.06 12.33 10.03
C ILE A 60 29.14 11.08 10.92
N SER A 61 30.32 10.85 11.49
CA SER A 61 30.52 9.88 12.56
C SER A 61 30.27 10.55 13.91
N TYR A 62 29.31 10.07 14.69
CA TYR A 62 29.04 10.59 16.03
C TYR A 62 30.25 10.40 16.97
N ASP A 63 30.54 11.40 17.79
CA ASP A 63 31.73 11.45 18.65
C ASP A 63 31.54 10.76 20.02
N GLY A 64 30.33 10.26 20.29
CA GLY A 64 29.97 9.59 21.54
C GLY A 64 29.69 10.49 22.74
N THR A 65 29.82 11.82 22.61
CA THR A 65 29.76 12.74 23.75
C THR A 65 28.94 14.02 23.52
N SER A 66 28.88 14.52 22.30
CA SER A 66 28.20 15.77 21.96
C SER A 66 26.69 15.57 21.91
N THR A 67 25.92 16.59 22.29
CA THR A 67 24.52 16.66 21.86
C THR A 67 24.49 17.09 20.40
N VAL A 68 23.74 16.38 19.57
CA VAL A 68 23.54 16.72 18.16
C VAL A 68 22.06 16.93 17.89
N GLN A 69 21.74 17.79 16.92
CA GLN A 69 20.36 18.03 16.53
C GLN A 69 20.01 17.20 15.31
N LEU A 70 18.98 16.37 15.41
CA LEU A 70 18.43 15.59 14.30
C LEU A 70 16.97 15.97 14.05
N PRO A 71 16.52 15.92 12.79
CA PRO A 71 15.12 16.15 12.47
C PRO A 71 14.26 14.95 12.92
N GLU A 72 13.21 15.21 13.68
CA GLU A 72 12.18 14.27 14.08
C GLU A 72 10.88 14.58 13.32
N LEU A 73 10.42 13.59 12.56
CA LEU A 73 9.23 13.70 11.74
C LEU A 73 8.02 13.16 12.50
N THR A 74 6.98 13.97 12.67
CA THR A 74 5.67 13.54 13.19
C THR A 74 4.61 13.76 12.12
N VAL A 75 3.82 12.74 11.79
CA VAL A 75 2.83 12.78 10.72
C VAL A 75 1.47 12.27 11.23
N THR A 76 0.42 13.04 10.99
CA THR A 76 -0.98 12.69 11.28
C THR A 76 -1.69 12.30 10.00
N TYR A 77 -1.99 11.02 9.86
CA TYR A 77 -2.71 10.45 8.74
C TYR A 77 -4.21 10.42 9.02
N LYS A 78 -4.99 11.17 8.24
CA LYS A 78 -6.46 11.17 8.32
C LYS A 78 -7.04 10.25 7.26
N VAL A 79 -7.96 9.39 7.66
CA VAL A 79 -8.66 8.45 6.78
C VAL A 79 -10.08 8.96 6.53
N LYS A 80 -10.54 8.90 5.28
CA LYS A 80 -11.93 9.25 4.97
C LYS A 80 -12.88 8.32 5.71
N PRO A 81 -14.02 8.80 6.24
CA PRO A 81 -15.07 7.91 6.71
C PRO A 81 -15.47 6.93 5.60
N PHE A 82 -15.52 5.65 5.95
CA PHE A 82 -15.92 4.59 5.03
C PHE A 82 -16.88 3.65 5.74
N THR A 83 -17.58 2.83 4.96
CA THR A 83 -18.48 1.78 5.46
C THR A 83 -18.08 0.48 4.81
N TRP A 84 -17.90 -0.56 5.62
CA TRP A 84 -17.60 -1.91 5.18
C TRP A 84 -18.79 -2.50 4.41
N SER A 85 -18.52 -3.51 3.59
CA SER A 85 -19.53 -4.15 2.74
C SER A 85 -20.67 -4.86 3.50
N ASP A 86 -20.53 -5.02 4.82
CA ASP A 86 -21.58 -5.51 5.72
C ASP A 86 -22.42 -4.39 6.36
N GLY A 87 -22.11 -3.13 6.05
CA GLY A 87 -22.78 -1.94 6.58
C GLY A 87 -22.16 -1.39 7.87
N THR A 88 -21.11 -1.99 8.40
CA THR A 88 -20.42 -1.50 9.60
C THR A 88 -19.59 -0.25 9.24
N PRO A 89 -19.74 0.88 9.94
CA PRO A 89 -18.86 2.03 9.75
C PRO A 89 -17.41 1.68 10.11
N GLY A 90 -16.45 2.20 9.34
CA GLY A 90 -15.03 2.10 9.67
C GLY A 90 -14.70 2.77 11.01
N SER A 91 -13.63 2.33 11.65
CA SER A 91 -13.22 2.82 12.96
C SER A 91 -11.70 2.88 13.14
N SER A 92 -11.24 3.53 14.22
CA SER A 92 -9.82 3.54 14.59
C SER A 92 -9.28 2.15 14.95
N ASP A 93 -10.13 1.22 15.39
CA ASP A 93 -9.73 -0.17 15.65
C ASP A 93 -9.29 -0.88 14.36
N ASP A 94 -9.84 -0.48 13.21
CA ASP A 94 -9.45 -1.02 11.89
C ASP A 94 -8.06 -0.54 11.48
N ILE A 95 -7.71 0.71 11.81
CA ILE A 95 -6.38 1.31 11.60
C ILE A 95 -5.36 0.68 12.55
N ALA A 96 -5.75 0.49 13.82
CA ALA A 96 -4.90 -0.17 14.81
C ALA A 96 -4.60 -1.63 14.42
N LEU A 97 -5.58 -2.34 13.84
CA LEU A 97 -5.36 -3.68 13.33
C LEU A 97 -4.37 -3.72 12.15
N ALA A 98 -4.41 -2.73 11.25
CA ALA A 98 -3.42 -2.63 10.17
C ALA A 98 -2.00 -2.49 10.70
N HIS A 99 -1.79 -1.60 11.67
CA HIS A 99 -0.50 -1.50 12.35
C HIS A 99 -0.09 -2.81 13.00
N GLN A 100 -0.99 -3.40 13.80
CA GLN A 100 -0.73 -4.64 14.54
C GLN A 100 -0.25 -5.75 13.62
N ILE A 101 -0.86 -5.91 12.44
CA ILE A 101 -0.54 -7.02 11.54
C ILE A 101 0.64 -6.70 10.66
N GLU A 102 0.68 -5.54 10.01
CA GLU A 102 1.74 -5.23 9.04
C GLU A 102 3.10 -5.00 9.71
N CYS A 103 3.12 -4.60 10.99
CA CYS A 103 4.35 -4.46 11.76
C CYS A 103 4.72 -5.68 12.61
N ASP A 104 3.91 -6.76 12.59
CA ASP A 104 4.26 -8.02 13.23
C ASP A 104 5.23 -8.82 12.35
N LYS A 105 6.35 -9.25 12.94
CA LYS A 105 7.42 -9.99 12.25
C LYS A 105 6.97 -11.36 11.73
N ASP A 106 5.90 -11.93 12.27
CA ASP A 106 5.33 -13.20 11.85
C ASP A 106 4.22 -13.06 10.78
N SER A 107 3.86 -11.83 10.37
CA SER A 107 2.89 -11.58 9.28
C SER A 107 3.36 -12.11 7.91
N GLY A 108 4.68 -12.29 7.78
CA GLY A 108 5.37 -12.59 6.52
C GLY A 108 5.41 -11.43 5.53
N ALA A 109 5.27 -10.19 6.02
CA ALA A 109 5.68 -9.01 5.27
C ALA A 109 7.15 -9.13 4.82
N THR A 110 7.45 -8.63 3.62
CA THR A 110 8.80 -8.71 3.03
C THR A 110 9.73 -7.59 3.48
N SER A 111 9.20 -6.57 4.16
CA SER A 111 9.94 -5.42 4.67
C SER A 111 9.24 -4.85 5.91
N PHE A 112 10.02 -4.27 6.83
CA PHE A 112 9.54 -3.62 8.04
C PHE A 112 10.11 -2.21 8.23
N ILE A 113 10.74 -1.64 7.19
CA ILE A 113 11.49 -0.38 7.27
C ILE A 113 10.65 0.74 7.90
N THR A 114 9.40 0.92 7.46
CA THR A 114 8.51 1.95 8.01
C THR A 114 8.19 1.68 9.48
N CYS A 115 7.87 0.43 9.84
CA CYS A 115 7.53 0.03 11.21
C CYS A 115 8.71 0.20 12.17
N GLU A 116 9.90 -0.20 11.73
CA GLU A 116 11.15 -0.11 12.50
C GLU A 116 11.57 1.34 12.75
N ALA A 117 11.17 2.26 11.87
CA ALA A 117 11.40 3.69 12.03
C ALA A 117 10.38 4.39 12.95
N MET A 118 9.29 3.73 13.38
CA MET A 118 8.29 4.35 14.26
C MET A 118 8.80 4.42 15.70
N ALA A 119 8.93 5.63 16.24
CA ALA A 119 9.26 5.86 17.65
C ALA A 119 8.01 5.73 18.54
N SER A 120 6.88 6.27 18.08
CA SER A 120 5.59 6.15 18.76
C SER A 120 4.42 6.30 17.81
N GLN A 121 3.26 5.82 18.25
CA GLN A 121 2.02 5.93 17.50
C GLN A 121 0.83 6.18 18.41
N GLU A 122 -0.06 7.06 17.96
CA GLU A 122 -1.32 7.38 18.58
C GLU A 122 -2.47 7.18 17.59
N TYR A 123 -3.64 6.78 18.09
CA TYR A 123 -4.85 6.63 17.29
C TYR A 123 -5.88 7.68 17.70
N GLY A 124 -6.38 8.41 16.71
CA GLY A 124 -7.50 9.33 16.85
C GLY A 124 -8.75 8.79 16.18
N ASP A 125 -9.83 9.57 16.21
CA ASP A 125 -11.02 9.26 15.41
C ASP A 125 -10.64 9.30 13.93
N MET A 126 -10.81 8.16 13.23
CA MET A 126 -10.45 7.97 11.82
C MET A 126 -9.07 8.50 11.43
N SER A 127 -8.09 8.40 12.33
CA SER A 127 -6.75 8.93 12.10
C SER A 127 -5.70 8.22 12.95
N THR A 128 -4.44 8.34 12.54
CA THR A 128 -3.30 7.93 13.35
C THR A 128 -2.16 8.94 13.23
N THR A 129 -1.54 9.27 14.34
CA THR A 129 -0.36 10.12 14.41
C THR A 129 0.86 9.27 14.72
N VAL A 130 1.88 9.35 13.89
CA VAL A 130 3.12 8.58 14.00
C VAL A 130 4.26 9.56 14.18
N THR A 131 5.05 9.37 15.23
CA THR A 131 6.35 10.02 15.41
C THR A 131 7.41 9.01 15.02
N TYR A 132 8.26 9.38 14.07
CA TYR A 132 9.36 8.56 13.59
C TYR A 132 10.64 8.85 14.35
N LEU A 133 11.59 7.91 14.35
CA LEU A 133 12.90 8.08 14.97
C LEU A 133 13.64 9.29 14.37
N PRO A 134 14.40 10.05 15.18
CA PRO A 134 15.20 11.17 14.70
C PRO A 134 16.15 10.73 13.57
N GLY A 135 16.18 11.48 12.49
CA GLY A 135 16.94 11.15 11.27
C GLY A 135 16.12 10.43 10.19
N TYR A 136 14.94 9.88 10.50
CA TYR A 136 14.07 9.29 9.48
C TYR A 136 13.41 10.37 8.64
N GLN A 137 13.75 10.42 7.34
CA GLN A 137 13.33 11.49 6.41
C GLN A 137 12.86 10.91 5.07
N SER A 138 11.94 9.94 5.11
CA SER A 138 11.40 9.32 3.89
C SER A 138 10.77 10.37 2.96
N PRO A 139 11.10 10.38 1.66
CA PRO A 139 10.50 11.33 0.71
C PRO A 139 9.02 11.09 0.45
N THR A 140 8.46 9.97 0.93
CA THR A 140 7.04 9.60 0.79
C THR A 140 6.32 9.56 2.13
N TYR A 141 6.82 10.28 3.14
CA TYR A 141 6.25 10.28 4.50
C TYR A 141 4.75 10.64 4.56
N PHE A 142 4.26 11.39 3.58
CA PHE A 142 2.86 11.84 3.50
C PHE A 142 1.88 10.76 3.05
N LEU A 143 2.38 9.58 2.68
CA LEU A 143 1.56 8.40 2.37
C LEU A 143 1.22 7.65 3.65
N PHE A 144 -0.01 7.12 3.70
CA PHE A 144 -0.45 6.24 4.78
C PHE A 144 0.58 5.12 5.00
N PRO A 145 1.01 4.85 6.25
CA PRO A 145 2.18 4.01 6.51
C PRO A 145 1.92 2.51 6.34
N TYR A 146 0.66 2.11 6.12
CA TYR A 146 0.24 0.73 5.92
C TYR A 146 -0.30 0.51 4.51
N GLY A 147 -0.21 -0.73 4.03
CA GLY A 147 -0.73 -1.13 2.73
C GLY A 147 -2.25 -0.99 2.63
N GLU A 148 -2.96 -1.27 3.73
CA GLU A 148 -4.42 -1.19 3.78
C GLU A 148 -5.00 -1.10 5.20
N ILE A 149 -6.33 -1.09 5.28
CA ILE A 149 -7.09 -1.15 6.54
C ILE A 149 -7.85 -2.48 6.59
N TYR A 150 -7.94 -3.10 7.78
CA TYR A 150 -8.57 -4.41 7.98
C TYR A 150 -9.81 -4.31 8.87
N PRO A 151 -10.86 -5.13 8.62
CA PRO A 151 -12.12 -5.07 9.35
C PRO A 151 -11.98 -5.72 10.74
N SER A 152 -11.66 -4.93 11.75
CA SER A 152 -11.41 -5.41 13.12
C SER A 152 -12.60 -6.15 13.74
N HIS A 153 -13.81 -5.86 13.25
CA HIS A 153 -15.07 -6.47 13.68
C HIS A 153 -15.42 -7.77 12.96
N GLN A 154 -14.68 -8.17 11.91
CA GLN A 154 -14.99 -9.36 11.14
C GLN A 154 -14.91 -10.62 12.03
N VAL A 155 -15.99 -11.40 12.07
CA VAL A 155 -16.04 -12.68 12.77
C VAL A 155 -15.68 -13.79 11.80
N LEU A 156 -14.68 -14.59 12.16
CA LEU A 156 -14.24 -15.75 11.40
C LEU A 156 -15.25 -16.90 11.50
N SER A 157 -15.17 -17.82 10.55
CA SER A 157 -15.92 -19.08 10.54
C SER A 157 -15.68 -19.96 11.77
N ASP A 158 -14.54 -19.84 12.43
CA ASP A 158 -14.22 -20.51 13.70
C ASP A 158 -14.74 -19.78 14.96
N GLY A 159 -15.37 -18.61 14.78
CA GLY A 159 -15.97 -17.79 15.83
C GLY A 159 -15.03 -16.76 16.47
N ARG A 160 -13.75 -16.71 16.11
CA ARG A 160 -12.84 -15.65 16.56
C ARG A 160 -13.17 -14.31 15.88
N MET A 161 -12.87 -13.20 16.54
CA MET A 161 -12.83 -11.89 15.89
C MET A 161 -11.47 -11.73 15.21
N LEU A 162 -11.44 -11.16 14.00
CA LEU A 162 -10.23 -11.03 13.18
C LEU A 162 -9.10 -10.31 13.94
N LYS A 163 -9.43 -9.28 14.72
CA LYS A 163 -8.45 -8.53 15.53
C LYS A 163 -7.73 -9.35 16.60
N ASP A 164 -8.32 -10.47 17.03
CA ASP A 164 -7.76 -11.37 18.05
C ASP A 164 -6.93 -12.50 17.43
N VAL A 165 -6.81 -12.54 16.10
CA VAL A 165 -6.11 -13.60 15.37
C VAL A 165 -4.64 -13.20 15.18
N PRO A 166 -3.67 -14.02 15.64
CA PRO A 166 -2.25 -13.75 15.47
C PRO A 166 -1.86 -13.56 14.00
N ALA A 167 -0.95 -12.62 13.71
CA ALA A 167 -0.49 -12.30 12.35
C ALA A 167 0.02 -13.54 11.59
N ALA A 168 0.68 -14.46 12.29
CA ALA A 168 1.19 -15.72 11.74
C ALA A 168 0.11 -16.60 11.08
N GLU A 169 -1.16 -16.46 11.45
CA GLU A 169 -2.26 -17.25 10.88
C GLU A 169 -2.86 -16.61 9.62
N TRP A 170 -2.69 -15.29 9.44
CA TRP A 170 -3.43 -14.49 8.45
C TRP A 170 -3.23 -14.92 7.01
N GLN A 171 -2.02 -15.37 6.65
CA GLN A 171 -1.67 -15.78 5.29
C GLN A 171 -2.56 -16.89 4.73
N THR A 172 -3.21 -17.65 5.61
CA THR A 172 -4.03 -18.80 5.25
C THR A 172 -5.52 -18.64 5.56
N LEU A 173 -5.92 -17.49 6.13
CA LEU A 173 -7.32 -17.24 6.49
C LEU A 173 -8.19 -17.03 5.25
N PRO A 174 -9.24 -17.84 5.04
CA PRO A 174 -10.22 -17.60 3.98
C PRO A 174 -10.88 -16.22 4.09
N GLU A 175 -11.08 -15.71 5.29
CA GLU A 175 -11.66 -14.40 5.58
C GLU A 175 -10.76 -13.22 5.16
N ILE A 176 -9.47 -13.47 4.92
CA ILE A 176 -8.54 -12.50 4.33
C ILE A 176 -8.42 -12.71 2.82
N ALA A 177 -8.30 -13.97 2.38
CA ALA A 177 -7.99 -14.29 0.99
C ALA A 177 -9.23 -14.35 0.07
N GLU A 178 -10.39 -14.78 0.57
CA GLU A 178 -11.54 -15.20 -0.24
C GLU A 178 -12.87 -14.56 0.17
N GLN A 179 -13.03 -14.22 1.46
CA GLN A 179 -14.29 -13.72 2.05
C GLN A 179 -14.10 -12.40 2.78
N ARG A 180 -13.16 -11.58 2.30
CA ARG A 180 -12.80 -10.33 2.95
C ARG A 180 -13.91 -9.28 2.79
N LEU A 181 -14.27 -8.63 3.89
CA LEU A 181 -15.09 -7.42 3.83
C LEU A 181 -14.36 -6.32 3.09
N SER A 182 -15.07 -5.60 2.22
CA SER A 182 -14.49 -4.54 1.41
C SER A 182 -15.01 -3.18 1.87
N TYR A 183 -14.13 -2.19 1.99
CA TYR A 183 -14.48 -0.77 2.06
C TYR A 183 -14.32 -0.07 0.71
N GLY A 184 -13.96 -0.83 -0.34
CA GLY A 184 -13.80 -0.36 -1.71
C GLY A 184 -15.09 -0.47 -2.55
N PRO A 185 -15.02 -0.09 -3.83
CA PRO A 185 -16.20 -0.02 -4.71
C PRO A 185 -16.82 -1.38 -5.05
N PHE A 186 -16.08 -2.48 -4.91
CA PHE A 186 -16.55 -3.82 -5.23
C PHE A 186 -16.21 -4.81 -4.11
N VAL A 187 -17.02 -5.86 -4.02
CA VAL A 187 -16.89 -6.98 -3.07
C VAL A 187 -16.71 -8.25 -3.86
N LEU A 188 -15.71 -9.07 -3.51
CA LEU A 188 -15.53 -10.39 -4.10
C LEU A 188 -16.68 -11.32 -3.68
N THR A 189 -17.40 -11.89 -4.65
CA THR A 189 -18.55 -12.78 -4.39
C THR A 189 -18.34 -14.20 -4.89
N GLU A 190 -17.49 -14.41 -5.90
CA GLU A 190 -17.09 -15.74 -6.37
C GLU A 190 -15.62 -15.73 -6.78
N TRP A 191 -14.87 -16.77 -6.39
CA TRP A 191 -13.54 -17.03 -6.93
C TRP A 191 -13.43 -18.48 -7.43
N SER A 192 -13.44 -18.63 -8.76
CA SER A 192 -13.06 -19.87 -9.43
C SER A 192 -11.56 -19.85 -9.72
N LYS A 193 -10.76 -20.44 -8.82
CA LYS A 193 -9.28 -20.41 -8.85
C LYS A 193 -8.74 -20.77 -10.24
N GLY A 194 -7.85 -19.93 -10.77
CA GLY A 194 -7.24 -20.10 -12.10
C GLY A 194 -8.17 -19.83 -13.29
N SER A 195 -9.44 -19.49 -13.06
CA SER A 195 -10.41 -19.19 -14.12
C SER A 195 -10.97 -17.77 -14.04
N ARG A 196 -11.66 -17.40 -12.96
CA ARG A 196 -12.30 -16.09 -12.84
C ARG A 196 -12.56 -15.65 -11.41
N MET A 197 -12.71 -14.34 -11.22
CA MET A 197 -13.28 -13.71 -10.02
C MET A 197 -14.51 -12.89 -10.41
N VAL A 198 -15.57 -12.99 -9.63
CA VAL A 198 -16.78 -12.17 -9.77
C VAL A 198 -16.83 -11.22 -8.60
N MET A 199 -16.97 -9.93 -8.89
CA MET A 199 -17.12 -8.89 -7.90
C MET A 199 -18.41 -8.12 -8.14
N GLU A 200 -19.17 -7.88 -7.08
CA GLU A 200 -20.39 -7.08 -7.11
C GLU A 200 -20.14 -5.69 -6.55
N ALA A 201 -20.86 -4.69 -7.02
CA ALA A 201 -20.79 -3.33 -6.50
C ALA A 201 -21.09 -3.32 -4.99
N ASN A 202 -20.23 -2.68 -4.21
CA ASN A 202 -20.43 -2.50 -2.78
C ASN A 202 -21.58 -1.50 -2.57
N PRO A 203 -22.71 -1.90 -1.97
CA PRO A 203 -23.87 -1.02 -1.81
C PRO A 203 -23.62 0.15 -0.83
N TYR A 204 -22.54 0.10 -0.05
CA TYR A 204 -22.15 1.13 0.91
C TYR A 204 -21.03 2.06 0.42
N TYR A 205 -20.49 1.82 -0.77
CA TYR A 205 -19.43 2.67 -1.33
C TYR A 205 -20.01 3.87 -2.07
N GLU A 206 -19.50 5.06 -1.75
CA GLU A 206 -19.91 6.31 -2.38
C GLU A 206 -18.74 7.01 -3.10
N PRO A 207 -18.93 7.50 -4.34
CA PRO A 207 -20.13 7.36 -5.17
C PRO A 207 -20.34 5.91 -5.64
N ALA A 208 -21.61 5.50 -5.71
CA ALA A 208 -21.98 4.17 -6.21
C ALA A 208 -21.29 3.85 -7.57
N PRO A 209 -20.73 2.64 -7.74
CA PRO A 209 -20.16 2.21 -9.02
C PRO A 209 -21.18 2.31 -10.16
N LYS A 210 -20.72 2.70 -11.35
CA LYS A 210 -21.58 2.79 -12.55
C LYS A 210 -21.90 1.43 -13.18
N VAL A 211 -21.15 0.40 -12.81
CA VAL A 211 -21.37 -0.99 -13.22
C VAL A 211 -21.66 -1.80 -11.98
N ASN A 212 -22.63 -2.72 -12.08
CA ASN A 212 -23.07 -3.50 -10.93
C ASN A 212 -22.15 -4.69 -10.65
N GLN A 213 -21.47 -5.20 -11.68
CA GLN A 213 -20.64 -6.39 -11.59
C GLN A 213 -19.37 -6.20 -12.42
N VAL A 214 -18.26 -6.71 -11.91
CA VAL A 214 -16.98 -6.83 -12.62
C VAL A 214 -16.58 -8.30 -12.58
N ILE A 215 -16.33 -8.88 -13.75
CA ILE A 215 -15.81 -10.24 -13.89
C ILE A 215 -14.37 -10.14 -14.37
N ILE A 216 -13.44 -10.59 -13.53
CA ILE A 216 -12.03 -10.69 -13.89
C ILE A 216 -11.81 -12.12 -14.39
N THR A 217 -11.63 -12.28 -15.70
CA THR A 217 -11.32 -13.58 -16.33
C THR A 217 -9.83 -13.73 -16.52
N PHE A 218 -9.27 -14.85 -16.08
CA PHE A 218 -7.84 -15.14 -16.25
C PHE A 218 -7.60 -15.85 -17.59
N ILE A 219 -6.93 -15.15 -18.50
CA ILE A 219 -6.59 -15.66 -19.84
C ILE A 219 -5.08 -15.62 -19.98
N GLN A 220 -4.44 -16.78 -20.06
CA GLN A 220 -2.98 -16.87 -20.13
C GLN A 220 -2.43 -16.59 -21.54
N ASP A 221 -3.18 -16.94 -22.59
CA ASP A 221 -2.77 -16.71 -23.96
C ASP A 221 -3.21 -15.32 -24.42
N THR A 222 -2.24 -14.46 -24.73
CA THR A 222 -2.49 -13.06 -25.07
C THR A 222 -3.22 -12.91 -26.41
N ASN A 223 -2.99 -13.81 -27.37
CA ASN A 223 -3.73 -13.81 -28.64
C ASN A 223 -5.20 -14.18 -28.42
N GLN A 224 -5.47 -15.14 -27.55
CA GLN A 224 -6.83 -15.50 -27.15
C GLN A 224 -7.52 -14.34 -26.44
N ALA A 225 -6.83 -13.62 -25.56
CA ALA A 225 -7.37 -12.44 -24.88
C ALA A 225 -7.76 -11.34 -25.89
N VAL A 226 -6.89 -11.05 -26.86
CA VAL A 226 -7.19 -10.10 -27.95
C VAL A 226 -8.36 -10.57 -28.80
N ALA A 227 -8.43 -11.86 -29.14
CA ALA A 227 -9.57 -12.40 -29.89
C ALA A 227 -10.89 -12.24 -29.12
N GLN A 228 -10.89 -12.50 -27.80
CA GLN A 228 -12.05 -12.32 -26.94
C GLN A 228 -12.49 -10.84 -26.89
N LEU A 229 -11.54 -9.90 -26.77
CA LEU A 229 -11.84 -8.47 -26.82
C LEU A 229 -12.51 -8.07 -28.15
N LEU A 230 -11.96 -8.54 -29.27
CA LEU A 230 -12.50 -8.22 -30.60
C LEU A 230 -13.87 -8.86 -30.88
N SER A 231 -14.17 -9.97 -30.22
CA SER A 231 -15.48 -10.64 -30.30
C SER A 231 -16.53 -10.07 -29.34
N GLY A 232 -16.10 -9.30 -28.32
CA GLY A 232 -16.96 -8.79 -27.25
C GLY A 232 -17.20 -9.77 -26.10
N ASP A 233 -16.42 -10.86 -26.02
CA ASP A 233 -16.44 -11.79 -24.88
C ASP A 233 -15.81 -11.17 -23.62
N VAL A 234 -14.89 -10.20 -23.80
CA VAL A 234 -14.37 -9.34 -22.73
C VAL A 234 -14.43 -7.87 -23.17
N ASP A 235 -14.74 -6.97 -22.22
CA ASP A 235 -14.88 -5.54 -22.50
C ASP A 235 -13.55 -4.76 -22.37
N TYR A 236 -12.60 -5.29 -21.60
CA TYR A 236 -11.35 -4.62 -21.25
C TYR A 236 -10.21 -5.62 -21.11
N LEU A 237 -9.06 -5.28 -21.69
CA LEU A 237 -7.80 -5.96 -21.42
C LEU A 237 -6.93 -5.09 -20.53
N GLU A 238 -6.60 -5.61 -19.35
CA GLU A 238 -5.67 -4.94 -18.44
C GLU A 238 -4.25 -5.03 -19.01
N ARG A 239 -3.44 -3.98 -18.78
CA ARG A 239 -2.12 -3.83 -19.42
C ARG A 239 -1.17 -5.01 -19.17
N ALA A 240 -1.26 -5.72 -18.05
CA ALA A 240 -0.44 -6.90 -17.74
C ALA A 240 -0.89 -8.14 -18.53
N THR A 241 -2.04 -8.10 -19.19
CA THR A 241 -2.49 -9.14 -20.13
C THR A 241 -1.80 -8.99 -21.49
N LEU A 242 -1.45 -7.77 -21.90
CA LEU A 242 -0.75 -7.52 -23.15
C LEU A 242 0.76 -7.54 -22.91
N GLY A 243 1.46 -8.38 -23.68
CA GLY A 243 2.92 -8.37 -23.71
C GLY A 243 3.46 -7.29 -24.65
N GLY A 244 4.71 -7.47 -25.09
CA GLY A 244 5.33 -6.68 -26.17
C GLY A 244 5.29 -7.38 -27.54
N GLY A 245 4.43 -8.39 -27.72
CA GLY A 245 4.41 -9.25 -28.90
C GLY A 245 3.58 -8.74 -30.08
N ALA A 246 3.39 -9.61 -31.07
CA ALA A 246 2.65 -9.31 -32.30
C ALA A 246 1.15 -9.05 -32.06
N GLU A 247 0.59 -9.57 -30.97
CA GLU A 247 -0.78 -9.33 -30.52
C GLU A 247 -1.06 -7.83 -30.29
N VAL A 248 -0.05 -7.05 -29.88
CA VAL A 248 -0.19 -5.61 -29.68
C VAL A 248 -0.49 -4.91 -31.00
N GLN A 249 0.15 -5.33 -32.09
CA GLN A 249 -0.13 -4.77 -33.42
C GLN A 249 -1.57 -5.06 -33.84
N THR A 250 -2.11 -6.22 -33.48
CA THR A 250 -3.53 -6.55 -33.75
C THR A 250 -4.48 -5.58 -33.04
N VAL A 251 -4.17 -5.21 -31.80
CA VAL A 251 -4.95 -4.21 -31.04
C VAL A 251 -4.80 -2.82 -31.65
N VAL A 252 -3.58 -2.42 -32.06
CA VAL A 252 -3.32 -1.14 -32.73
C VAL A 252 -4.11 -1.03 -34.03
N ASP A 253 -4.11 -2.07 -34.86
CA ASP A 253 -4.83 -2.10 -36.13
C ASP A 253 -6.35 -2.05 -35.88
N ALA A 254 -6.85 -2.81 -34.90
CA ALA A 254 -8.26 -2.77 -34.52
C ALA A 254 -8.70 -1.41 -33.98
N ALA A 255 -7.84 -0.71 -33.24
CA ALA A 255 -8.10 0.65 -32.77
C ALA A 255 -8.11 1.66 -33.93
N ALA A 256 -7.21 1.53 -34.91
CA ALA A 256 -7.20 2.35 -36.12
C ALA A 256 -8.48 2.17 -36.97
N GLU A 257 -9.08 0.98 -36.91
CA GLU A 257 -10.38 0.67 -37.52
C GLU A 257 -11.59 1.10 -36.65
N GLY A 258 -11.36 1.62 -35.44
CA GLY A 258 -12.42 2.06 -34.53
C GLY A 258 -13.20 0.92 -33.86
N LYS A 259 -12.64 -0.30 -33.81
CA LYS A 259 -13.28 -1.47 -33.17
C LYS A 259 -13.09 -1.49 -31.65
N VAL A 260 -11.98 -0.92 -31.18
CA VAL A 260 -11.61 -0.84 -29.76
C VAL A 260 -10.99 0.52 -29.47
N ASN A 261 -10.96 0.92 -28.20
CA ASN A 261 -10.16 2.05 -27.76
C ASN A 261 -8.81 1.54 -27.25
N LEU A 262 -7.72 2.19 -27.66
CA LEU A 262 -6.37 1.90 -27.19
C LEU A 262 -5.85 3.09 -26.39
N GLU A 263 -5.45 2.84 -25.14
CA GLU A 263 -4.77 3.80 -24.29
C GLU A 263 -3.33 3.33 -24.06
N ILE A 264 -2.37 4.18 -24.42
CA ILE A 264 -0.94 3.91 -24.17
C ILE A 264 -0.53 4.69 -22.93
N ILE A 265 -0.27 3.97 -21.84
CA ILE A 265 0.10 4.54 -20.55
C ILE A 265 1.59 4.23 -20.32
N PRO A 266 2.48 5.24 -20.29
CA PRO A 266 3.87 5.01 -19.92
C PRO A 266 3.95 4.48 -18.48
N SER A 267 4.85 3.54 -18.25
CA SER A 267 5.02 2.87 -16.95
C SER A 267 6.44 3.09 -16.42
N PRO A 268 6.63 3.20 -15.09
CA PRO A 268 7.97 3.11 -14.49
C PRO A 268 8.53 1.67 -14.51
N THR A 269 7.77 0.68 -14.98
CA THR A 269 8.26 -0.69 -15.17
C THR A 269 9.34 -0.72 -16.25
N TRP A 270 10.47 -1.34 -15.94
CA TRP A 270 11.55 -1.62 -16.88
C TRP A 270 11.97 -3.08 -16.73
N GLU A 271 12.31 -3.73 -17.84
CA GLU A 271 12.83 -5.10 -17.82
C GLU A 271 14.35 -5.07 -17.61
N HIS A 272 14.84 -5.95 -16.74
CA HIS A 272 16.26 -6.04 -16.41
C HIS A 272 16.73 -7.48 -16.29
N ILE A 273 18.04 -7.67 -16.46
CA ILE A 273 18.71 -8.95 -16.23
C ILE A 273 19.56 -8.77 -14.98
N ASP A 274 19.16 -9.42 -13.89
CA ASP A 274 19.95 -9.46 -12.67
C ASP A 274 21.05 -10.51 -12.77
N MET A 275 22.29 -10.09 -12.60
CA MET A 275 23.43 -10.99 -12.53
C MET A 275 23.58 -11.48 -11.10
N ASN A 276 23.57 -12.80 -10.89
CA ASN A 276 23.92 -13.37 -9.60
C ASN A 276 25.41 -13.16 -9.33
N LEU A 277 25.74 -12.14 -8.52
CA LEU A 277 27.11 -11.78 -8.16
C LEU A 277 27.74 -12.70 -7.10
N PHE A 278 26.95 -13.62 -6.52
CA PHE A 278 27.37 -14.54 -5.46
C PHE A 278 27.36 -16.01 -5.91
N THR A 279 27.75 -16.27 -7.15
CA THR A 279 28.06 -17.64 -7.58
C THR A 279 29.41 -18.06 -6.97
N LYS A 280 29.41 -19.15 -6.19
CA LYS A 280 30.62 -19.79 -5.68
C LYS A 280 31.42 -20.45 -6.80
#